data_AF-A0A966W055-F1
#
_entry.id   AF-A0A966W055-F1
#
_cell.length_a   1.000
_cell.length_b   1.000
_cell.length_c   1.000
_cell.angle_alpha   90.00
_cell.angle_beta   90.00
_cell.angle_gamma   90.00
#
_symmetry.space_group_name_H-M   'P 1'
#
loop_
_entity.id
_entity.type
_entity.pdbx_description
1 polymer ?
#
loop_
_entity_poly.entity_id
_entity_poly.type
_entity_poly.pdbx_seq_one_letter_code
_entity_poly.pdbx_strand_id
1 'polypeptide(L)'
;MVAMIPERLDQQIKAAGVAIDGVSIGDPSNKATWRVSPSNLQAAAQPVIDAYADPTTTVLFDEQAQRETNEKKLQAVALALWECIPAPTMTKAQLKNRIIAIYKTL
;
A
#
# COMPACT_ATOMS: atom_id res chain seq x y z
N MET A 1 -6.03 -7.34 -0.03
CA MET A 1 -5.19 -7.27 1.19
C MET A 1 -3.78 -6.96 0.74
N VAL A 2 -3.18 -5.89 1.26
CA VAL A 2 -1.78 -5.52 0.94
C VAL A 2 -0.89 -6.39 1.82
N ALA A 3 -0.06 -7.23 1.20
CA ALA A 3 0.87 -8.09 1.95
C ALA A 3 1.89 -7.21 2.71
N MET A 4 2.03 -7.45 4.01
CA MET A 4 2.92 -6.73 4.91
C MET A 4 4.39 -7.08 4.60
N ILE A 5 5.34 -6.18 4.92
CA ILE A 5 6.80 -6.38 4.75
C ILE A 5 7.26 -7.81 5.15
N PRO A 6 6.88 -8.37 6.33
CA PRO A 6 7.26 -9.73 6.70
C PRO A 6 6.83 -10.81 5.71
N GLU A 7 5.62 -10.73 5.15
CA GLU A 7 5.10 -11.73 4.20
C GLU A 7 5.83 -11.67 2.86
N ARG A 8 6.17 -10.46 2.40
CA ARG A 8 6.93 -10.27 1.14
C ARG A 8 8.36 -10.78 1.27
N LEU A 9 9.02 -10.47 2.39
CA LEU A 9 10.37 -10.94 2.66
C LEU A 9 10.38 -12.47 2.86
N ASP A 10 9.38 -13.04 3.54
CA ASP A 10 9.23 -14.49 3.68
C ASP A 10 9.18 -15.21 2.33
N GLN A 11 8.38 -14.69 1.39
CA GLN A 11 8.29 -15.22 0.03
C GLN A 11 9.62 -15.12 -0.72
N GLN A 12 10.36 -14.02 -0.60
CA GLN A 12 11.66 -13.86 -1.28
C GLN A 12 12.72 -14.80 -0.72
N ILE A 13 12.76 -14.99 0.60
CA ILE A 13 13.70 -15.92 1.25
C ILE A 13 13.40 -17.36 0.82
N LYS A 14 12.12 -17.74 0.77
CA LYS A 14 11.69 -19.06 0.25
C LYS A 14 12.01 -19.23 -1.24
N ALA A 15 11.83 -18.20 -2.06
CA ALA A 15 12.19 -18.22 -3.48
C ALA A 15 13.70 -18.34 -3.71
N ALA A 16 14.52 -17.82 -2.78
CA ALA A 16 15.97 -18.02 -2.77
C ALA A 16 16.40 -19.43 -2.31
N GLY A 17 15.44 -20.32 -1.98
CA GLY A 17 15.70 -21.70 -1.60
C GLY A 17 15.91 -21.93 -0.11
N VAL A 18 15.65 -20.93 0.74
CA VAL A 18 15.79 -21.07 2.20
C VAL A 18 14.42 -21.40 2.80
N ALA A 19 14.29 -22.63 3.30
CA ALA A 19 13.04 -23.13 3.88
C ALA A 19 12.84 -22.61 5.31
N ILE A 20 12.28 -21.41 5.43
CA ILE A 20 11.98 -20.75 6.71
C ILE A 20 10.52 -20.95 7.11
N ASP A 21 10.23 -20.90 8.40
CA ASP A 21 8.87 -20.92 8.94
C ASP A 21 8.22 -19.54 8.90
N GLY A 22 9.03 -18.48 9.06
CA GLY A 22 8.55 -17.11 9.05
C GLY A 22 9.62 -16.07 9.31
N VAL A 23 9.26 -14.81 9.10
CA VAL A 23 10.10 -13.63 9.36
C VAL A 23 9.41 -12.72 10.37
N SER A 24 10.17 -12.26 11.36
CA SER A 24 9.76 -11.25 12.33
C SER A 24 10.51 -9.95 12.07
N ILE A 25 9.78 -8.86 11.90
CA ILE A 25 10.33 -7.51 11.68
C ILE A 25 10.16 -6.71 12.96
N GLY A 26 11.27 -6.21 13.52
CA GLY A 26 11.24 -5.28 14.65
C GLY A 26 11.00 -3.84 14.17
N ASP A 27 12.09 -3.16 13.82
CA ASP A 27 12.08 -1.83 13.20
C ASP A 27 12.24 -1.98 11.67
N PRO A 28 11.27 -1.53 10.86
CA PRO A 28 11.34 -1.60 9.40
C PRO A 28 12.52 -0.83 8.79
N SER A 29 13.00 0.24 9.45
CA SER A 29 14.14 1.01 8.97
C SER A 29 15.49 0.39 9.35
N ASN A 30 15.49 -0.54 10.31
CA ASN A 30 16.69 -1.18 10.83
C ASN A 30 16.66 -2.70 10.62
N LYS A 31 17.23 -3.14 9.50
CA LYS A 31 17.35 -4.56 9.11
C LYS A 31 18.07 -5.43 10.14
N ALA A 32 18.90 -4.85 11.01
CA ALA A 32 19.56 -5.60 12.08
C ALA A 32 18.59 -6.10 13.16
N THR A 33 17.35 -5.59 13.20
CA THR A 33 16.29 -6.07 14.09
C THR A 33 15.43 -7.18 13.47
N TRP A 34 15.67 -7.52 12.20
CA TRP A 34 14.88 -8.51 11.48
C TRP A 34 15.39 -9.91 11.82
N ARG A 35 14.46 -10.85 12.01
CA ARG A 35 14.75 -12.20 12.47
C ARG A 35 14.01 -13.21 11.62
N VAL A 36 14.66 -14.34 11.37
CA VAL A 36 14.11 -15.48 10.63
C VAL A 36 13.95 -16.65 11.57
N SER A 37 12.84 -17.38 11.43
CA SER A 37 12.62 -18.65 12.11
C SER A 37 12.73 -19.79 11.10
N PRO A 38 13.46 -20.88 11.42
CA PRO A 38 14.30 -21.05 12.61
C PRO A 38 15.62 -20.26 12.52
N SER A 39 16.19 -19.88 13.69
CA SER A 39 17.32 -18.93 13.78
C SER A 39 18.63 -19.43 13.17
N ASN A 40 18.79 -20.74 13.01
CA ASN A 40 19.92 -21.34 12.30
C ASN A 40 19.95 -20.99 10.81
N LEU A 41 18.81 -20.58 10.22
CA LEU A 41 18.72 -20.15 8.82
C LEU A 41 18.95 -18.65 8.64
N GLN A 42 19.16 -17.90 9.73
CA GLN A 42 19.41 -16.45 9.66
C GLN A 42 20.59 -16.13 8.73
N ALA A 43 21.69 -16.88 8.82
CA ALA A 43 22.87 -16.65 7.98
C ALA A 43 22.59 -16.90 6.49
N ALA A 44 21.75 -17.90 6.18
CA ALA A 44 21.36 -18.22 4.80
C ALA A 44 20.37 -17.18 4.23
N ALA A 45 19.52 -16.61 5.07
CA ALA A 45 18.56 -15.57 4.69
C ALA A 45 19.15 -14.15 4.67
N GLN A 46 20.29 -13.92 5.35
CA GLN A 46 20.91 -12.59 5.48
C GLN A 46 21.19 -11.89 4.14
N PRO A 47 21.69 -12.57 3.09
CA PRO A 47 21.89 -11.94 1.78
C PRO A 47 20.59 -11.39 1.18
N VAL A 48 19.46 -12.10 1.38
CA VAL A 48 18.14 -11.67 0.91
C VAL A 48 17.65 -10.47 1.73
N ILE A 49 17.83 -10.49 3.05
CA ILE A 49 17.49 -9.37 3.94
C ILE A 49 18.28 -8.11 3.58
N ASP A 50 19.59 -8.25 3.36
CA ASP A 50 20.48 -7.13 3.04
C ASP A 50 20.14 -6.54 1.67
N ALA A 51 19.83 -7.39 0.68
CA ALA A 51 19.39 -7.00 -0.65
C ALA A 51 17.94 -6.50 -0.71
N TYR A 52 17.12 -6.77 0.31
CA TYR A 52 15.72 -6.36 0.34
C TYR A 52 15.59 -4.83 0.34
N ALA A 53 15.36 -4.25 -0.83
CA ALA A 53 14.97 -2.86 -0.93
C ALA A 53 13.51 -2.76 -0.48
N ASP A 54 13.26 -2.02 0.60
CA ASP A 54 11.91 -1.89 1.14
C ASP A 54 10.98 -1.34 0.04
N PRO A 55 9.97 -2.12 -0.42
CA PRO A 55 9.06 -1.63 -1.42
C PRO A 55 8.06 -0.63 -0.84
N THR A 56 8.10 -0.27 0.45
CA THR A 56 7.21 0.75 1.02
C THR A 56 7.33 2.10 0.32
N THR A 57 8.49 2.48 -0.24
CA THR A 57 8.56 3.66 -1.11
C THR A 57 7.67 3.45 -2.35
N THR A 58 7.80 2.32 -3.04
CA THR A 58 7.03 2.02 -4.26
C THR A 58 5.53 1.83 -3.98
N VAL A 59 5.16 1.20 -2.86
CA VAL A 59 3.76 0.96 -2.46
C VAL A 59 3.10 2.25 -1.99
N LEU A 60 3.82 3.15 -1.29
CA LEU A 60 3.30 4.49 -0.95
C LEU A 60 3.07 5.33 -2.21
N PHE A 61 3.97 5.26 -3.19
CA PHE A 61 3.78 5.93 -4.48
C PHE A 61 2.61 5.33 -5.27
N ASP A 62 2.45 4.00 -5.26
CA ASP A 62 1.31 3.33 -5.90
C ASP A 62 -0.01 3.67 -5.19
N GLU A 63 -0.03 3.74 -3.85
CA GLU A 63 -1.21 4.14 -3.09
C GLU A 63 -1.56 5.63 -3.29
N GLN A 64 -0.57 6.52 -3.38
CA GLN A 64 -0.79 7.92 -3.72
C GLN A 64 -1.30 8.07 -5.16
N ALA A 65 -0.67 7.41 -6.13
CA ALA A 65 -1.10 7.41 -7.52
C ALA A 65 -2.52 6.82 -7.68
N GLN A 66 -2.84 5.78 -6.91
CA GLN A 66 -4.17 5.18 -6.87
C GLN A 66 -5.19 6.13 -6.23
N ARG A 67 -4.83 6.84 -5.15
CA ARG A 67 -5.67 7.87 -4.53
C ARG A 67 -5.94 9.03 -5.49
N GLU A 68 -4.93 9.53 -6.18
CA GLU A 68 -5.08 10.59 -7.19
C GLU A 68 -5.95 10.13 -8.37
N THR A 69 -5.77 8.88 -8.81
CA THR A 69 -6.58 8.28 -9.87
C THR A 69 -8.04 8.12 -9.43
N ASN A 70 -8.27 7.65 -8.21
CA ASN A 70 -9.61 7.49 -7.64
C ASN A 70 -10.29 8.85 -7.42
N GLU A 71 -9.54 9.86 -6.99
CA GLU A 71 -10.05 11.22 -6.85
C GLU A 71 -10.45 11.79 -8.21
N LYS A 72 -9.63 11.62 -9.26
CA LYS A 72 -9.98 12.03 -10.63
C LYS A 72 -11.25 11.33 -11.13
N LYS A 73 -11.38 10.02 -10.88
CA LYS A 73 -12.60 9.25 -11.24
C LYS A 73 -13.83 9.77 -10.49
N LEU A 74 -13.71 10.05 -9.19
CA LEU A 74 -14.79 10.63 -8.38
C LEU A 74 -15.18 12.04 -8.87
N GLN A 75 -14.22 12.85 -9.29
CA GLN A 75 -14.48 14.16 -9.88
C GLN A 75 -15.23 14.04 -11.22
N ALA A 76 -14.90 13.04 -12.04
CA ALA A 76 -15.62 12.77 -13.28
C ALA A 76 -17.07 12.29 -13.01
N VAL A 77 -17.27 11.42 -12.02
CA VAL A 77 -18.61 10.98 -11.59
C VAL A 77 -19.43 12.14 -11.03
N ALA A 78 -18.82 13.03 -10.24
CA ALA A 78 -19.48 14.24 -9.72
C ALA A 78 -19.95 15.16 -10.85
N LEU A 79 -19.17 15.29 -11.92
CA LEU A 79 -19.52 16.07 -13.10
C LEU A 79 -20.68 15.44 -13.87
N ALA A 80 -20.64 14.13 -14.11
CA ALA A 80 -21.72 13.42 -14.78
C ALA A 80 -23.04 13.50 -13.99
N LEU A 81 -22.98 13.36 -12.65
CA LEU A 81 -24.14 13.54 -11.78
C LEU A 81 -24.70 14.96 -11.84
N TRP A 82 -23.85 15.98 -11.89
CA TRP A 82 -24.27 17.37 -12.03
C TRP A 82 -25.08 17.61 -13.31
N GLU A 83 -24.61 17.06 -14.44
CA GLU A 83 -25.24 17.22 -15.76
C GLU A 83 -26.59 16.49 -15.86
N CYS A 84 -26.81 15.44 -15.07
CA CYS A 84 -28.07 14.69 -15.03
C CYS A 84 -29.12 15.28 -14.07
N ILE A 85 -28.80 16.29 -13.26
CA ILE A 85 -29.76 16.88 -12.30
C ILE A 85 -30.44 18.09 -12.97
N PRO A 86 -31.75 18.02 -13.30
CA PRO A 86 -32.44 19.06 -14.06
C PRO A 86 -32.68 20.38 -13.31
N ALA A 87 -32.38 20.45 -12.01
CA ALA A 87 -32.36 21.69 -11.22
C ALA A 87 -31.53 21.49 -9.94
N PRO A 88 -30.21 21.69 -9.98
CA PRO A 88 -29.36 21.41 -8.84
C PRO A 88 -29.57 22.46 -7.72
N THR A 89 -29.86 21.98 -6.50
CA THR A 89 -30.07 22.82 -5.30
C THR A 89 -28.77 23.26 -4.62
N MET A 90 -27.64 22.81 -5.13
CA MET A 90 -26.28 23.14 -4.68
C MET A 90 -25.45 23.49 -5.91
N THR A 91 -24.31 24.17 -5.75
CA THR A 91 -23.43 24.51 -6.89
C THR A 91 -22.51 23.34 -7.27
N LYS A 92 -21.97 23.35 -8.49
CA LYS A 92 -21.00 22.35 -8.98
C LYS A 92 -19.79 22.19 -8.04
N ALA A 93 -19.33 23.29 -7.45
CA ALA A 93 -18.24 23.30 -6.48
C ALA A 93 -18.65 22.64 -5.14
N GLN A 94 -19.88 22.89 -4.66
CA GLN A 94 -20.39 22.29 -3.43
C GLN A 94 -20.59 20.77 -3.58
N LEU A 95 -21.10 20.31 -4.73
CA LEU A 95 -21.22 18.88 -5.03
C LEU A 95 -19.85 18.19 -5.04
N LYS A 96 -18.86 18.79 -5.72
CA LYS A 96 -17.49 18.29 -5.75
C LYS A 96 -16.90 18.16 -4.33
N ASN A 97 -17.02 19.20 -3.51
CA ASN A 97 -16.49 19.21 -2.14
C ASN A 97 -17.17 18.16 -1.26
N ARG A 98 -18.48 17.96 -1.41
CA ARG A 98 -19.25 16.98 -0.62
C ARG A 98 -18.90 15.54 -0.97
N ILE A 99 -18.67 15.24 -2.25
CA ILE A 99 -18.22 13.90 -2.69
C ILE A 99 -16.80 13.61 -2.18
N ILE A 100 -15.89 14.57 -2.27
CA ILE A 100 -14.53 14.43 -1.73
C ILE A 100 -14.56 14.25 -0.20
N ALA A 101 -15.42 14.98 0.51
CA ALA A 101 -15.56 14.84 1.96
C ALA A 101 -16.06 13.45 2.37
N ILE A 102 -17.07 12.90 1.68
CA ILE A 102 -17.57 11.54 1.92
C ILE A 102 -16.48 10.49 1.63
N TYR A 103 -15.72 10.66 0.54
CA TYR A 103 -14.61 9.76 0.22
C TYR A 103 -13.51 9.75 1.28
N LYS A 104 -13.22 10.89 1.90
CA LYS A 104 -12.21 10.99 2.98
C LYS A 104 -12.65 10.34 4.30
N THR A 105 -13.94 10.03 4.46
CA THR A 105 -14.51 9.43 5.67
C THR A 105 -14.82 7.94 5.53
N LEU A 106 -14.65 7.38 4.32
CA LEU A 106 -14.75 5.94 4.02
C LEU A 106 -13.38 5.26 4.12
#